data_AF-A0A3S1KYH0-F1
#
_entry.id   AF-A0A3S1KYH0-F1
#
_cell.length_a   1.000
_cell.length_b   1.000
_cell.length_c   1.000
_cell.angle_alpha   90.00
_cell.angle_beta   90.00
_cell.angle_gamma   90.00
#
_symmetry.space_group_name_H-M   'P 1'
#
loop_
_entity.id
_entity.type
_entity.pdbx_description
1 polymer ?
#
loop_
_entity_poly.entity_id
_entity_poly.type
_entity_poly.pdbx_seq_one_letter_code
_entity_poly.pdbx_strand_id
1 'polypeptide(L)'
;LEASAGDIELSDGVARIVGTDRSIDFSAIAKAAKTPDDLKGFGEFVQDECTYPNGTHICEVEIDPDTGATEIVRYTIVDDFGVTVNPILLAGQVHGGVVQGIGQALTEDTIYGEDGQLLTASFMDYAMPRADKFPFFHFETRNVPSTTNALGIKGAGEAGTIG
;
A
#
# COMPACT_ATOMS: atom_id res chain seq x y z
N LEU A 1 23.53 -9.62 30.43
CA LEU A 1 22.29 -9.78 31.20
C LEU A 1 22.23 -11.09 32.01
N GLU A 2 23.07 -12.09 31.69
CA GLU A 2 23.07 -13.41 32.39
C GLU A 2 21.68 -14.06 32.39
N ALA A 3 20.97 -13.92 31.27
CA ALA A 3 19.66 -14.50 31.01
C ALA A 3 19.72 -15.29 29.70
N SER A 4 18.80 -16.24 29.52
CA SER A 4 18.67 -16.94 28.25
C SER A 4 18.14 -16.00 27.18
N ALA A 5 18.44 -16.28 25.91
CA ALA A 5 17.96 -15.45 24.80
C ALA A 5 16.41 -15.43 24.70
N GLY A 6 15.75 -16.53 25.10
CA GLY A 6 14.29 -16.62 25.09
C GLY A 6 13.60 -15.80 26.18
N ASP A 7 14.34 -15.38 27.21
CA ASP A 7 13.82 -14.54 28.30
C ASP A 7 14.04 -13.04 28.06
N ILE A 8 14.54 -12.66 26.87
CA ILE A 8 14.85 -11.28 26.50
C ILE A 8 13.79 -10.77 25.52
N GLU A 9 13.15 -9.68 25.89
CA GLU A 9 12.25 -8.91 25.03
C GLU A 9 12.97 -7.65 24.51
N LEU A 10 12.76 -7.35 23.23
CA LEU A 10 13.26 -6.14 22.57
C LEU A 10 12.10 -5.17 22.34
N SER A 11 12.08 -4.06 23.06
CA SER A 11 11.01 -3.05 22.97
C SER A 11 11.53 -1.67 23.34
N ASP A 12 10.96 -0.62 22.75
CA ASP A 12 11.27 0.78 23.08
C ASP A 12 12.76 1.14 23.13
N GLY A 13 13.57 0.53 22.24
CA GLY A 13 15.02 0.77 22.17
C GLY A 13 15.85 0.07 23.25
N VAL A 14 15.27 -0.87 24.01
CA VAL A 14 15.95 -1.62 25.07
C VAL A 14 15.73 -3.13 24.94
N ALA A 15 16.72 -3.90 25.40
CA ALA A 15 16.59 -5.33 25.66
C ALA A 15 16.35 -5.54 27.16
N ARG A 16 15.22 -6.14 27.53
CA ARG A 16 14.80 -6.35 28.92
C ARG A 16 14.58 -7.82 29.22
N ILE A 17 14.95 -8.26 30.42
CA ILE A 17 14.59 -9.60 30.90
C ILE A 17 13.12 -9.59 31.32
N VAL A 18 12.31 -10.46 30.71
CA VAL A 18 10.86 -10.56 30.97
C VAL A 18 10.60 -10.73 32.47
N GLY A 19 9.65 -9.97 33.01
CA GLY A 19 9.26 -10.02 34.42
C GLY A 19 10.20 -9.28 35.39
N THR A 20 11.19 -8.53 34.89
CA THR A 20 12.13 -7.76 35.72
C THR A 20 12.34 -6.33 35.22
N ASP A 21 13.04 -5.52 36.00
CA ASP A 21 13.51 -4.18 35.64
C ASP A 21 14.92 -4.17 35.02
N ARG A 22 15.57 -5.34 34.88
CA ARG A 22 16.91 -5.46 34.32
C ARG A 22 16.86 -5.27 32.79
N SER A 23 17.49 -4.21 32.30
CA SER A 23 17.57 -3.92 30.87
C SER A 23 18.91 -3.32 30.46
N ILE A 24 19.18 -3.35 29.16
CA ILE A 24 20.28 -2.63 28.50
C ILE A 24 19.74 -1.96 27.23
N ASP A 25 20.17 -0.74 26.92
CA ASP A 25 19.74 -0.06 25.71
C ASP A 25 20.45 -0.60 24.45
N PHE A 26 19.83 -0.41 23.29
CA PHE A 26 20.37 -0.89 22.01
C PHE A 26 21.71 -0.23 21.67
N SER A 27 21.99 1.00 22.12
CA SER A 27 23.29 1.64 21.90
C SER A 27 24.41 0.95 22.68
N ALA A 28 24.14 0.55 23.92
CA ALA A 28 25.05 -0.20 24.75
C ALA A 28 25.27 -1.62 24.22
N ILE A 29 24.23 -2.27 23.68
CA ILE A 29 24.37 -3.53 22.94
C ILE A 29 25.27 -3.33 21.72
N ALA A 30 25.02 -2.29 20.92
CA ALA A 30 25.82 -1.99 19.73
C ALA A 30 27.30 -1.71 20.07
N LYS A 31 27.57 -0.98 21.16
CA LYS A 31 28.94 -0.72 21.65
C LYS A 31 29.64 -1.96 22.18
N ALA A 32 28.89 -2.95 22.66
CA ALA A 32 29.44 -4.20 23.17
C ALA A 32 29.80 -5.20 22.06
N ALA A 33 29.38 -4.95 20.81
CA ALA A 33 29.82 -5.73 19.65
C ALA A 33 31.34 -5.69 19.50
N LYS A 34 31.96 -6.84 19.26
CA LYS A 34 33.41 -6.98 19.09
C LYS A 34 33.81 -6.76 17.65
N THR A 35 32.91 -7.12 16.72
CA THR A 35 33.09 -6.95 15.29
C THR A 35 31.82 -6.36 14.66
N PRO A 36 31.92 -5.69 13.50
CA PRO A 36 30.72 -5.22 12.78
C PRO A 36 29.74 -6.32 12.39
N ASP A 37 30.20 -7.57 12.29
CA ASP A 37 29.35 -8.70 11.92
C ASP A 37 28.42 -9.14 13.06
N ASP A 38 28.78 -8.84 14.31
CA ASP A 38 27.92 -9.09 15.48
C ASP A 38 26.60 -8.29 15.45
N LEU A 39 26.52 -7.26 14.58
CA LEU A 39 25.37 -6.36 14.41
C LEU A 39 24.61 -6.59 13.11
N LYS A 40 24.96 -7.64 12.35
CA LYS A 40 24.31 -7.95 11.07
C LYS A 40 23.37 -9.13 11.27
N GLY A 41 22.16 -9.00 10.71
CA GLY A 41 21.21 -10.10 10.55
C GLY A 41 20.90 -10.28 9.06
N PHE A 42 20.86 -11.53 8.62
CA PHE A 42 20.43 -11.89 7.26
C PHE A 42 19.30 -12.89 7.38
N GLY A 43 18.26 -12.70 6.57
CA GLY A 43 17.13 -13.60 6.48
C GLY A 43 16.60 -13.62 5.06
N GLU A 44 16.25 -14.80 4.59
CA GLU A 44 15.50 -15.01 3.35
C GLU A 44 14.13 -15.55 3.76
N PHE A 45 13.08 -14.96 3.20
CA PHE A 45 11.71 -15.30 3.53
C PHE A 45 10.97 -15.61 2.24
N VAL A 46 10.36 -16.78 2.21
CA VAL A 46 9.45 -17.20 1.16
C VAL A 46 8.10 -17.40 1.84
N GLN A 47 7.06 -16.73 1.35
CA GLN A 47 5.71 -16.94 1.81
C GLN A 47 5.11 -18.13 1.05
N ASP A 48 4.60 -19.10 1.80
CA ASP A 48 3.96 -20.29 1.22
C ASP A 48 2.64 -19.96 0.50
N GLU A 49 2.03 -18.82 0.85
CA GLU A 49 0.75 -18.37 0.32
C GLU A 49 0.75 -16.85 0.08
N CYS A 50 -0.01 -16.42 -0.93
CA CYS A 50 -0.24 -15.00 -1.19
C CYS A 50 -0.93 -14.32 -0.01
N THR A 51 -0.78 -13.00 0.07
CA THR A 51 -1.70 -12.19 0.90
C THR A 51 -2.94 -11.85 0.08
N TYR A 52 -4.10 -11.83 0.73
CA TYR A 52 -5.39 -11.51 0.10
C TYR A 52 -5.92 -10.18 0.63
N PRO A 53 -5.42 -9.03 0.13
CA PRO A 53 -6.09 -7.76 0.37
C PRO A 53 -7.48 -7.80 -0.27
N ASN A 54 -8.42 -7.09 0.32
CA ASN A 54 -9.78 -7.00 -0.16
C ASN A 54 -10.34 -5.62 0.16
N GLY A 55 -11.41 -5.25 -0.52
CA GLY A 55 -11.99 -3.94 -0.33
C GLY A 55 -13.31 -3.77 -1.05
N THR A 56 -13.88 -2.59 -0.94
CA THR A 56 -15.10 -2.20 -1.63
C THR A 56 -15.03 -0.74 -2.02
N HIS A 57 -15.27 -0.50 -3.30
CA HIS A 57 -15.31 0.82 -3.90
C HIS A 57 -16.75 1.15 -4.30
N ILE A 58 -17.19 2.38 -4.04
CA ILE A 58 -18.49 2.90 -4.46
C ILE A 58 -18.25 4.22 -5.18
N CYS A 59 -18.67 4.25 -6.44
CA CYS A 59 -18.59 5.42 -7.31
C CYS A 59 -20.00 5.93 -7.61
N GLU A 60 -20.23 7.22 -7.36
CA GLU A 60 -21.44 7.92 -7.79
C GLU A 60 -21.08 8.75 -9.02
N VAL A 61 -21.84 8.55 -10.10
CA VAL A 61 -21.63 9.24 -11.38
C VAL A 61 -22.91 9.95 -11.83
N GLU A 62 -22.75 11.12 -12.41
CA GLU A 62 -23.79 11.83 -13.16
C GLU A 62 -23.46 11.79 -14.65
N ILE A 63 -24.47 11.55 -15.48
CA ILE A 63 -24.31 11.46 -16.94
C ILE A 63 -25.34 12.40 -17.58
N ASP A 64 -24.84 13.34 -18.38
CA ASP A 64 -25.68 14.15 -19.25
C ASP A 64 -26.22 13.25 -20.40
N PRO A 65 -27.55 13.06 -20.52
CA PRO A 65 -28.13 12.17 -21.51
C PRO A 65 -27.98 12.66 -22.96
N ASP A 66 -27.80 13.96 -23.17
CA ASP A 66 -27.70 14.55 -24.50
C ASP A 66 -26.26 14.46 -25.04
N THR A 67 -25.26 14.53 -24.15
CA THR A 67 -23.83 14.60 -24.54
C THR A 67 -23.03 13.34 -24.16
N GLY A 68 -23.52 12.54 -23.22
CA GLY A 68 -22.77 11.46 -22.60
C GLY A 68 -21.66 11.92 -21.65
N ALA A 69 -21.55 13.23 -21.37
CA ALA A 69 -20.57 13.75 -20.43
C ALA A 69 -20.78 13.11 -19.06
N THR A 70 -19.73 12.47 -18.55
CA THR A 70 -19.76 11.74 -17.27
C THR A 70 -18.95 12.51 -16.24
N GLU A 71 -19.58 12.81 -15.10
CA GLU A 71 -18.94 13.42 -13.93
C GLU A 71 -18.93 12.43 -12.76
N ILE A 72 -17.80 12.32 -12.06
CA ILE A 72 -17.71 11.54 -10.83
C ILE A 72 -17.96 12.48 -9.66
N VAL A 73 -19.13 12.36 -9.04
CA VAL A 73 -19.56 13.28 -7.98
C VAL A 73 -19.14 12.82 -6.59
N ARG A 74 -18.92 11.51 -6.39
CA ARG A 74 -18.39 10.94 -5.16
C ARG A 74 -17.68 9.62 -5.40
N TYR A 75 -16.61 9.38 -4.64
CA TYR A 75 -15.94 8.09 -4.61
C TYR A 75 -15.58 7.72 -3.17
N THR A 76 -16.00 6.54 -2.73
CA THR A 76 -15.76 5.99 -1.38
C THR A 76 -15.05 4.65 -1.48
N ILE A 77 -13.97 4.49 -0.72
CA ILE A 77 -13.11 3.32 -0.68
C ILE A 77 -13.02 2.81 0.75
N VAL A 78 -13.23 1.51 0.94
CA VAL A 78 -12.92 0.81 2.18
C VAL A 78 -12.09 -0.42 1.86
N ASP A 79 -10.82 -0.41 2.28
CA ASP A 79 -9.87 -1.50 1.99
C ASP A 79 -9.32 -2.17 3.26
N ASP A 80 -8.87 -3.40 3.09
CA ASP A 80 -8.17 -4.22 4.07
C ASP A 80 -6.77 -4.57 3.55
N PHE A 81 -5.77 -3.92 4.14
CA PHE A 81 -4.35 -4.14 3.87
C PHE A 81 -3.61 -4.85 5.00
N GLY A 82 -4.35 -5.46 5.95
CA GLY A 82 -3.77 -5.97 7.17
C GLY A 82 -3.09 -4.87 7.99
N VAL A 83 -1.95 -5.18 8.61
CA VAL A 83 -1.20 -4.18 9.38
C VAL A 83 -0.69 -3.07 8.44
N THR A 84 -1.09 -1.83 8.71
CA THR A 84 -0.66 -0.68 7.92
C THR A 84 0.68 -0.16 8.45
N VAL A 85 1.71 -0.20 7.60
CA VAL A 85 3.05 0.31 7.95
C VAL A 85 3.08 1.84 7.95
N ASN A 86 2.58 2.47 6.89
CA ASN A 86 2.51 3.93 6.78
C ASN A 86 1.16 4.36 6.17
N PRO A 87 0.24 4.91 6.97
CA PRO A 87 -1.09 5.30 6.49
C PRO A 87 -1.07 6.38 5.40
N ILE A 88 -0.10 7.31 5.44
CA ILE A 88 -0.03 8.42 4.48
C ILE A 88 0.40 7.90 3.10
N LEU A 89 1.43 7.06 3.07
CA LEU A 89 1.87 6.45 1.81
C LEU A 89 0.80 5.52 1.23
N LEU A 90 0.12 4.78 2.09
CA LEU A 90 -0.99 3.91 1.70
C LEU A 90 -2.13 4.70 1.04
N ALA A 91 -2.58 5.79 1.67
CA ALA A 91 -3.61 6.66 1.09
C ALA A 91 -3.17 7.22 -0.27
N GLY A 92 -1.89 7.60 -0.41
CA GLY A 92 -1.32 8.04 -1.69
C GLY A 92 -1.37 6.96 -2.79
N GLN A 93 -1.12 5.70 -2.45
CA GLN A 93 -1.23 4.57 -3.38
C GLN A 93 -2.68 4.37 -3.83
N VAL A 94 -3.64 4.38 -2.89
CA VAL A 94 -5.07 4.24 -3.20
C VAL A 94 -5.53 5.37 -4.11
N HIS A 95 -5.17 6.62 -3.81
CA HIS A 95 -5.51 7.77 -4.66
C HIS A 95 -4.95 7.63 -6.08
N GLY A 96 -3.68 7.22 -6.22
CA GLY A 96 -3.06 7.02 -7.52
C GLY A 96 -3.74 5.92 -8.33
N GLY A 97 -4.00 4.77 -7.69
CA GLY A 97 -4.64 3.63 -8.35
C GLY A 97 -6.07 3.93 -8.78
N VAL A 98 -6.87 4.60 -7.94
CA VAL A 98 -8.25 4.97 -8.27
C VAL A 98 -8.29 5.90 -9.50
N VAL A 99 -7.40 6.90 -9.56
CA VAL A 99 -7.30 7.79 -10.72
C VAL A 99 -6.90 7.03 -11.98
N GLN A 100 -5.98 6.06 -11.87
CA GLN A 100 -5.58 5.20 -13.00
C GLN A 100 -6.74 4.31 -13.47
N GLY A 101 -7.45 3.65 -12.55
CA GLY A 101 -8.57 2.76 -12.88
C GLY A 101 -9.72 3.51 -13.55
N ILE A 102 -10.06 4.69 -13.02
CA ILE A 102 -11.05 5.58 -13.65
C ILE A 102 -10.57 6.06 -15.03
N GLY A 103 -9.30 6.45 -15.13
CA GLY A 103 -8.70 6.86 -16.41
C GLY A 103 -8.86 5.77 -17.46
N GLN A 104 -8.48 4.55 -17.14
CA GLN A 104 -8.68 3.38 -17.99
C GLN A 104 -10.15 3.12 -18.34
N ALA A 105 -11.07 3.33 -17.40
CA ALA A 105 -12.49 3.07 -17.62
C ALA A 105 -13.19 4.13 -18.48
N LEU A 106 -12.78 5.40 -18.40
CA LEU A 106 -13.55 6.52 -18.97
C LEU A 106 -12.83 7.30 -20.07
N THR A 107 -11.50 7.39 -20.05
CA THR A 107 -10.77 8.38 -20.88
C THR A 107 -9.61 7.80 -21.67
N GLU A 108 -8.85 6.88 -21.10
CA GLU A 108 -7.62 6.34 -21.70
C GLU A 108 -7.95 5.30 -22.77
N ASP A 109 -7.35 5.43 -23.96
CA ASP A 109 -7.49 4.46 -25.03
C ASP A 109 -6.22 4.41 -25.91
N THR A 110 -5.78 3.19 -26.23
CA THR A 110 -4.61 2.96 -27.08
C THR A 110 -5.10 2.53 -28.46
N ILE A 111 -5.15 3.49 -29.39
CA ILE A 111 -5.77 3.29 -30.71
C ILE A 111 -4.68 3.13 -31.76
N TYR A 112 -4.73 2.01 -32.49
CA TYR A 112 -3.89 1.75 -33.65
C TYR A 112 -4.69 1.91 -34.95
N GLY A 113 -4.08 2.50 -35.97
CA GLY A 113 -4.61 2.56 -37.33
C GLY A 113 -4.53 1.20 -38.04
N GLU A 114 -5.18 1.10 -39.20
CA GLU A 114 -5.21 -0.14 -40.00
C GLU A 114 -3.82 -0.61 -40.48
N ASP A 115 -2.86 0.32 -40.56
CA ASP A 115 -1.46 0.08 -40.92
C ASP A 115 -0.57 -0.27 -39.70
N GLY A 116 -1.16 -0.34 -38.50
CA GLY A 116 -0.45 -0.59 -37.24
C GLY A 116 0.22 0.64 -36.63
N GLN A 117 -0.02 1.85 -37.15
CA GLN A 117 0.48 3.08 -36.55
C GLN A 117 -0.28 3.38 -35.24
N LEU A 118 0.44 3.66 -34.15
CA LEU A 118 -0.16 4.16 -32.91
C LEU A 118 -0.63 5.60 -33.11
N LEU A 119 -1.94 5.83 -33.00
CA LEU A 119 -2.58 7.13 -33.20
C LEU A 119 -2.62 7.95 -31.92
N THR A 120 -2.79 7.30 -30.76
CA THR A 120 -2.82 7.98 -29.44
C THR A 120 -1.44 8.05 -28.78
N ALA A 121 -0.40 8.38 -29.56
CA ALA A 121 1.00 8.39 -29.10
C ALA A 121 1.43 9.66 -28.34
N SER A 122 0.49 10.55 -27.99
CA SER A 122 0.74 11.80 -27.29
C SER A 122 -0.38 12.11 -26.30
N PHE A 123 -0.13 12.95 -25.28
CA PHE A 123 -1.19 13.38 -24.35
C PHE A 123 -2.22 14.35 -24.94
N MET A 124 -2.08 14.73 -26.21
CA MET A 124 -3.15 15.41 -26.94
C MET A 124 -4.24 14.42 -27.36
N ASP A 125 -3.87 13.15 -27.55
CA ASP A 125 -4.71 12.10 -28.13
C ASP A 125 -5.02 11.00 -27.10
N TYR A 126 -4.08 10.71 -26.21
CA TYR A 126 -4.25 9.86 -25.04
C TYR A 126 -4.70 10.73 -23.85
N ALA A 127 -5.96 10.58 -23.44
CA ALA A 127 -6.55 11.45 -22.43
C ALA A 127 -6.09 11.07 -21.01
N MET A 128 -4.99 11.68 -20.58
CA MET A 128 -4.50 11.56 -19.21
C MET A 128 -5.49 12.15 -18.19
N PRO A 129 -5.74 11.44 -17.06
CA PRO A 129 -6.53 11.97 -15.95
C PRO A 129 -6.04 13.33 -15.46
N ARG A 130 -6.97 14.25 -15.17
CA ARG A 130 -6.69 15.61 -14.68
C ARG A 130 -7.38 15.87 -13.36
N ALA A 131 -6.72 16.59 -12.47
CA ALA A 131 -7.20 16.82 -11.10
C ALA A 131 -8.60 17.48 -11.02
N ASP A 132 -8.99 18.29 -12.00
CA ASP A 132 -10.30 18.95 -12.07
C ASP A 132 -11.44 17.99 -12.46
N LYS A 133 -11.14 16.74 -12.80
CA LYS A 133 -12.10 15.70 -13.19
C LYS A 133 -12.44 14.71 -12.09
N PHE A 134 -11.90 14.92 -10.88
CA PHE A 134 -12.09 14.01 -9.76
C PHE A 134 -12.54 14.76 -8.51
N PRO A 135 -13.42 14.15 -7.69
CA PRO A 135 -13.70 14.65 -6.36
C PRO A 135 -12.54 14.28 -5.43
N PHE A 136 -12.58 14.79 -4.19
CA PHE A 136 -11.81 14.17 -3.12
C PHE A 136 -12.38 12.78 -2.82
N PHE A 137 -11.49 11.81 -2.67
CA PHE A 137 -11.86 10.45 -2.31
C PHE A 137 -12.05 10.32 -0.79
N HIS A 138 -13.12 9.63 -0.40
CA HIS A 138 -13.27 9.18 0.98
C HIS A 138 -12.62 7.81 1.12
N PHE A 139 -11.58 7.70 1.93
CA PHE A 139 -10.82 6.47 2.14
C PHE A 139 -10.81 6.09 3.61
N GLU A 140 -11.21 4.85 3.89
CA GLU A 140 -11.09 4.22 5.20
C GLU A 140 -10.47 2.83 5.06
N THR A 141 -9.97 2.28 6.18
CA THR A 141 -9.49 0.90 6.23
C THR A 141 -10.28 0.06 7.22
N ARG A 142 -10.44 -1.23 6.89
CA ARG A 142 -11.02 -2.27 7.76
C ARG A 142 -10.10 -3.46 7.81
N ASN A 143 -8.97 -3.26 8.46
CA ASN A 143 -7.84 -4.18 8.39
C ASN A 143 -8.04 -5.45 9.24
N VAL A 144 -7.80 -6.60 8.62
CA VAL A 144 -7.62 -7.89 9.28
C VAL A 144 -6.17 -8.33 9.05
N PRO A 145 -5.34 -8.46 10.10
CA PRO A 145 -3.95 -8.87 9.93
C PRO A 145 -3.81 -10.18 9.16
N SER A 146 -2.82 -10.23 8.26
CA SER A 146 -2.50 -11.49 7.57
C SER A 146 -1.97 -12.52 8.56
N THR A 147 -2.36 -13.79 8.38
CA THR A 147 -1.78 -14.92 9.12
C THR A 147 -0.58 -15.54 8.39
N THR A 148 -0.32 -15.13 7.14
CA THR A 148 0.71 -15.75 6.27
C THR A 148 2.10 -15.12 6.42
N ASN A 149 2.23 -14.03 7.17
CA ASN A 149 3.52 -13.40 7.44
C ASN A 149 3.59 -12.83 8.86
N ALA A 150 4.82 -12.76 9.39
CA ALA A 150 5.08 -12.37 10.78
C ALA A 150 4.69 -10.93 11.12
N LEU A 151 4.56 -10.05 10.12
CA LEU A 151 4.20 -8.65 10.31
C LEU A 151 2.69 -8.39 10.19
N GLY A 152 1.91 -9.39 9.76
CA GLY A 152 0.47 -9.25 9.52
C GLY A 152 0.09 -8.31 8.38
N ILE A 153 1.02 -7.96 7.50
CA ILE A 153 0.83 -7.00 6.40
C ILE A 153 0.23 -7.68 5.15
N LYS A 154 -0.44 -6.92 4.28
CA LYS A 154 -0.88 -7.35 2.95
C LYS A 154 -0.40 -6.36 1.89
N GLY A 155 -0.34 -6.80 0.63
CA GLY A 155 -0.02 -5.92 -0.50
C GLY A 155 -1.10 -4.86 -0.75
N ALA A 156 -0.69 -3.66 -1.20
CA ALA A 156 -1.61 -2.54 -1.41
C ALA A 156 -1.46 -1.81 -2.76
N GLY A 157 -0.36 -2.05 -3.49
CA GLY A 157 0.04 -1.20 -4.62
C GLY A 157 -0.95 -1.16 -5.80
N GLU A 158 -1.72 -2.22 -6.00
CA GLU A 158 -2.63 -2.36 -7.15
C GLU A 158 -4.11 -2.21 -6.76
N ALA A 159 -4.40 -2.11 -5.47
CA ALA A 159 -5.78 -2.17 -4.96
C ALA A 159 -6.66 -1.04 -5.52
N GLY A 160 -6.11 0.16 -5.64
CA GLY A 160 -6.84 1.29 -6.21
C GLY A 160 -7.29 1.10 -7.67
N THR A 161 -6.58 0.28 -8.44
CA THR A 161 -6.82 0.07 -9.88
C THR A 161 -7.64 -1.19 -10.17
N ILE A 162 -7.68 -2.13 -9.23
CA ILE A 162 -8.45 -3.40 -9.34
C ILE A 162 -9.90 -3.26 -8.86
N GLY A 163 -10.14 -2.35 -7.90
CA GLY A 163 -11.42 -2.18 -7.19
C GLY A 163 -12.60 -1.74 -8.04
#